data_AF-A0A7G6SJZ5-F1
#
_entry.id   AF-A0A7G6SJZ5-F1
#
_cell.length_a   1.000
_cell.length_b   1.000
_cell.length_c   1.000
_cell.angle_alpha   90.00
_cell.angle_beta   90.00
_cell.angle_gamma   90.00
#
_symmetry.space_group_name_H-M   'P 1'
#
loop_
_entity.id
_entity.type
_entity.pdbx_description
1 polymer ?
#
loop_
_entity_poly.entity_id
_entity_poly.type
_entity_poly.pdbx_seq_one_letter_code
_entity_poly.pdbx_strand_id
1 'polypeptide(L)'
;MPDPTPITTVNDGKTIIDKEHYSSGELLDLKLAGGSTLVIDGVDITLKSLLGVGALSNTTIELIHGATLTVDGSLLDVNALNGLTYKIGDQSLLHLKQSFLDVKLLNSETIDFADPEGTGTFHYTPGGVGLRLSGPMKIINLHVGDKIQVDGATSAEVDGERLLFHGKGGAIIASFKVEEGLELGQPNEDGSFTIEVPCFLEGTLISTPRGEIRVEYLKKGDLVHTLNGEARAVTWVGNRTIFPQTANPRECLPVHIRPGALAENMPHRDLYLSPDHCLFLAGCLIPAKFLINGTTITQDLRLEPFTYYHIELEQHAVLVADGAYTESYLDLGNRAMFLEPGMFMFCKPVDLGTVVHCFPPVYAGPVLDAVRNVLEQRAAIARDSAQTMTIPPVQSCPASCINP
;
A
#
# COMPACT_ATOMS: atom_id res chain seq x y z
N MET A 1 31.19 26.14 17.35
CA MET A 1 31.02 26.50 15.93
C MET A 1 30.08 27.70 15.89
N PRO A 2 30.18 28.62 14.91
CA PRO A 2 29.11 29.61 14.73
C PRO A 2 27.79 28.85 14.52
N ASP A 3 26.71 29.33 15.13
CA ASP A 3 25.37 28.79 14.83
C ASP A 3 25.10 28.91 13.32
N PRO A 4 24.47 27.90 12.70
CA PRO A 4 24.10 27.98 11.30
C PRO A 4 23.24 29.22 11.05
N THR A 5 23.45 29.91 9.93
CA THR A 5 22.65 31.09 9.59
C THR A 5 21.21 30.64 9.34
N PRO A 6 20.18 31.26 9.96
CA PRO A 6 18.81 30.83 9.75
C PRO A 6 18.41 30.96 8.28
N ILE A 7 17.87 29.89 7.69
CA ILE A 7 17.31 29.96 6.34
C ILE A 7 16.00 30.71 6.43
N THR A 8 15.91 31.82 5.70
CA THR A 8 14.70 32.64 5.66
C THR A 8 14.07 32.51 4.29
N THR A 9 12.87 31.93 4.26
CA THR A 9 12.05 31.92 3.05
C THR A 9 11.51 33.32 2.76
N VAL A 10 11.20 33.57 1.50
CA VAL A 10 10.60 34.83 1.04
C VAL A 10 9.10 34.63 0.89
N ASN A 11 8.27 35.61 1.25
CA ASN A 11 6.81 35.55 1.07
C ASN A 11 6.47 35.18 -0.38
N ASP A 12 5.57 34.21 -0.57
CA ASP A 12 5.19 33.65 -1.88
C ASP A 12 6.37 33.16 -2.75
N GLY A 13 7.54 32.94 -2.14
CA GLY A 13 8.77 32.53 -2.81
C GLY A 13 9.05 31.04 -2.67
N LYS A 14 9.88 30.51 -3.60
CA LYS A 14 10.39 29.15 -3.56
C LYS A 14 11.83 29.15 -3.05
N THR A 15 12.12 28.36 -2.02
CA THR A 15 13.47 28.12 -1.48
C THR A 15 13.80 26.64 -1.65
N ILE A 16 15.01 26.32 -2.09
CA ILE A 16 15.44 24.93 -2.31
C ILE A 16 16.61 24.61 -1.38
N ILE A 17 16.53 23.47 -0.71
CA ILE A 17 17.58 22.86 0.09
C ILE A 17 17.94 21.56 -0.62
N ASP A 18 19.16 21.49 -1.13
CA ASP A 18 19.69 20.34 -1.84
C ASP A 18 21.13 20.05 -1.41
N LYS A 19 21.69 18.96 -1.93
CA LYS A 19 23.08 18.54 -1.67
C LYS A 19 24.16 19.50 -2.18
N GLU A 20 23.82 20.45 -3.06
CA GLU A 20 24.80 21.44 -3.55
C GLU A 20 25.05 22.52 -2.50
N HIS A 21 24.06 22.77 -1.64
CA HIS A 21 24.07 23.88 -0.69
C HIS A 21 24.08 23.42 0.78
N TYR A 22 23.67 22.18 1.08
CA TYR A 22 23.51 21.68 2.45
C TYR A 22 23.98 20.23 2.62
N SER A 23 24.50 19.91 3.80
CA SER A 23 24.92 18.55 4.15
C SER A 23 23.79 17.76 4.81
N SER A 24 23.67 16.47 4.50
CA SER A 24 22.75 15.57 5.20
C SER A 24 23.06 15.50 6.70
N GLY A 25 22.03 15.56 7.53
CA GLY A 25 22.12 15.56 9.00
C GLY A 25 22.29 16.95 9.63
N GLU A 26 22.19 18.03 8.86
CA GLU A 26 22.27 19.39 9.39
C GLU A 26 21.05 19.78 10.24
N LEU A 27 21.32 20.57 11.28
CA LEU A 27 20.32 21.22 12.13
C LEU A 27 20.01 22.60 11.57
N LEU A 28 18.76 22.84 11.16
CA LEU A 28 18.37 24.09 10.52
C LEU A 28 17.45 24.95 11.40
N ASP A 29 17.78 26.23 11.48
CA ASP A 29 16.89 27.26 11.98
C ASP A 29 16.11 27.84 10.79
N LEU A 30 14.79 27.64 10.74
CA LEU A 30 13.95 28.06 9.62
C LEU A 30 13.08 29.27 9.99
N LYS A 31 13.07 30.27 9.11
CA LYS A 31 12.11 31.37 9.13
C LYS A 31 11.16 31.25 7.94
N LEU A 32 9.93 30.85 8.23
CA LEU A 32 8.89 30.70 7.23
C LEU A 32 8.13 32.01 7.02
N ALA A 33 7.87 32.28 5.75
CA ALA A 33 7.12 33.42 5.25
C ALA A 33 5.76 32.91 4.71
N GLY A 34 4.72 33.75 4.75
CA GLY A 34 3.38 33.35 4.31
C GLY A 34 3.36 32.97 2.83
N GLY A 35 2.61 31.93 2.47
CA GLY A 35 2.47 31.46 1.07
C GLY A 35 3.75 30.90 0.44
N SER A 36 4.85 30.80 1.18
CA SER A 36 6.13 30.32 0.65
C SER A 36 6.15 28.80 0.42
N THR A 37 7.06 28.34 -0.43
CA THR A 37 7.35 26.91 -0.64
C THR A 37 8.81 26.63 -0.35
N LEU A 38 9.07 25.73 0.60
CA LEU A 38 10.40 25.18 0.86
C LEU A 38 10.49 23.78 0.25
N VAL A 39 11.42 23.56 -0.67
CA VAL A 39 11.69 22.23 -1.23
C VAL A 39 12.95 21.67 -0.62
N ILE A 40 12.89 20.44 -0.14
CA ILE A 40 14.02 19.65 0.33
C ILE A 40 14.21 18.50 -0.67
N ASP A 41 15.37 18.47 -1.32
CA ASP A 41 15.65 17.60 -2.46
C ASP A 41 16.84 16.68 -2.14
N GLY A 42 16.53 15.39 -1.89
CA GLY A 42 17.52 14.33 -1.70
C GLY A 42 18.50 14.51 -0.55
N VAL A 43 18.11 15.24 0.51
CA VAL A 43 18.93 15.46 1.72
C VAL A 43 18.14 15.20 2.99
N ASP A 44 18.84 14.81 4.06
CA ASP A 44 18.25 14.62 5.39
C ASP A 44 18.44 15.86 6.25
N ILE A 45 17.35 16.43 6.75
CA ILE A 45 17.34 17.66 7.53
C ILE A 45 16.63 17.44 8.84
N THR A 46 17.16 18.01 9.93
CA THR A 46 16.45 18.11 11.21
C THR A 46 16.22 19.58 11.56
N LEU A 47 14.98 19.95 11.85
CA LEU A 47 14.66 21.32 12.26
C LEU A 47 15.06 21.54 13.73
N LYS A 48 15.91 22.55 13.93
CA LYS A 48 16.34 23.04 15.25
C LYS A 48 15.42 24.12 15.79
N SER A 49 14.87 24.96 14.92
CA SER A 49 13.78 25.89 15.28
C SER A 49 12.96 26.25 14.05
N LEU A 50 11.68 26.55 14.27
CA LEU A 50 10.80 27.10 13.25
C LEU A 50 10.16 28.39 13.77
N LEU A 51 10.42 29.48 13.06
CA LEU A 51 9.89 30.80 13.36
C LEU A 51 9.02 31.28 12.20
N GLY A 52 7.78 31.65 12.49
CA GLY A 52 6.85 32.20 11.51
C GLY A 52 6.92 33.71 11.49
N VAL A 53 7.12 34.31 10.32
CA VAL A 53 7.09 35.76 10.14
C VAL A 53 5.72 36.16 9.60
N GLY A 54 4.76 36.42 10.49
CA GLY A 54 3.38 36.80 10.14
C GLY A 54 2.37 35.63 10.20
N ALA A 55 1.15 35.85 9.71
CA ALA A 55 0.15 34.78 9.61
C ALA A 55 0.52 33.83 8.46
N LEU A 56 0.93 32.61 8.79
CA LEU A 56 1.40 31.60 7.81
C LEU A 56 0.27 30.88 7.09
N SER A 57 -0.62 31.63 6.46
CA SER A 57 -1.60 31.02 5.56
C SER A 57 -0.88 30.40 4.36
N ASN A 58 -1.06 29.09 4.15
CA ASN A 58 -0.74 28.38 2.92
C ASN A 58 0.77 28.17 2.61
N THR A 59 1.62 28.09 3.63
CA THR A 59 3.03 27.71 3.45
C THR A 59 3.15 26.21 3.18
N THR A 60 4.04 25.82 2.27
CA THR A 60 4.28 24.42 1.88
C THR A 60 5.73 24.03 2.12
N ILE A 61 5.96 22.85 2.70
CA ILE A 61 7.27 22.18 2.72
C ILE A 61 7.13 20.93 1.88
N GLU A 62 7.96 20.78 0.86
CA GLU A 62 7.92 19.71 -0.12
C GLU A 62 9.21 18.87 -0.03
N LEU A 63 9.06 17.56 0.12
CA LEU A 63 10.14 16.59 0.18
C LEU A 63 10.14 15.78 -1.12
N ILE A 64 11.27 15.73 -1.82
CA ILE A 64 11.39 15.00 -3.09
C ILE A 64 12.71 14.22 -3.18
N HIS A 65 12.74 13.24 -4.09
CA HIS A 65 13.91 12.44 -4.44
C HIS A 65 14.61 11.80 -3.23
N GLY A 66 13.84 11.24 -2.29
CA GLY A 66 14.39 10.60 -1.11
C GLY A 66 14.81 11.55 0.01
N ALA A 67 14.28 12.77 0.05
CA ALA A 67 14.56 13.71 1.13
C ALA A 67 13.95 13.26 2.47
N THR A 68 14.67 13.50 3.56
CA THR A 68 14.17 13.28 4.92
C THR A 68 14.03 14.61 5.66
N LEU A 69 12.89 14.83 6.31
CA LEU A 69 12.70 15.97 7.22
C LEU A 69 12.24 15.49 8.59
N THR A 70 13.03 15.79 9.62
CA THR A 70 12.65 15.59 11.02
C THR A 70 12.26 16.92 11.66
N VAL A 71 11.06 16.97 12.26
CA VAL A 71 10.55 18.13 12.99
C VAL A 71 10.25 17.72 14.43
N ASP A 72 10.84 18.42 15.40
CA ASP A 72 10.56 18.24 16.83
C ASP A 72 9.65 19.36 17.35
N GLY A 73 8.47 18.97 17.84
CA GLY A 73 7.43 19.86 18.36
C GLY A 73 7.81 20.60 19.65
N SER A 74 8.97 20.35 20.25
CA SER A 74 9.50 21.16 21.36
C SER A 74 10.19 22.46 20.89
N LEU A 75 10.38 22.62 19.58
CA LEU A 75 11.26 23.62 18.98
C LEU A 75 10.51 24.70 18.16
N LEU A 76 9.18 24.78 18.29
CA LEU A 76 8.32 25.53 17.37
C LEU A 76 7.60 26.69 18.09
N ASP A 77 7.66 27.90 17.53
CA ASP A 77 6.85 29.03 18.01
C ASP A 77 5.37 28.81 17.63
N VAL A 78 4.48 28.81 18.64
CA VAL A 78 3.07 28.39 18.58
C VAL A 78 2.24 29.12 17.51
N ASN A 79 2.66 30.30 17.05
CA ASN A 79 1.96 31.07 16.02
C ASN A 79 2.39 30.71 14.59
N ALA A 80 3.44 29.92 14.41
CA ALA A 80 4.10 29.68 13.13
C ALA A 80 3.59 28.45 12.34
N LEU A 81 2.57 27.74 12.83
CA LEU A 81 2.24 26.39 12.30
C LEU A 81 0.83 26.24 11.78
N ASN A 82 0.00 27.29 11.92
CA ASN A 82 -1.38 27.21 11.48
C ASN A 82 -1.46 27.27 9.94
N GLY A 83 -1.80 26.14 9.31
CA GLY A 83 -2.01 26.05 7.85
C GLY A 83 -0.78 25.61 7.04
N LEU A 84 0.17 24.91 7.66
CA LEU A 84 1.31 24.32 6.98
C LEU A 84 0.90 23.04 6.22
N THR A 85 1.38 22.90 4.98
CA THR A 85 1.23 21.68 4.19
C THR A 85 2.58 21.02 4.01
N TYR A 86 2.70 19.75 4.37
CA TYR A 86 3.86 18.92 4.08
C TYR A 86 3.55 18.04 2.89
N LYS A 87 4.25 18.25 1.77
CA LYS A 87 4.18 17.41 0.58
C LYS A 87 5.28 16.35 0.64
N ILE A 88 4.90 15.08 0.58
CA ILE A 88 5.81 13.95 0.59
C ILE A 88 5.81 13.35 -0.82
N GLY A 89 6.94 13.44 -1.51
CA GLY A 89 7.17 12.83 -2.81
C GLY A 89 7.86 11.46 -2.71
N ASP A 90 8.26 10.90 -3.86
CA ASP A 90 8.84 9.57 -3.92
C ASP A 90 10.06 9.39 -3.00
N GLN A 91 10.10 8.23 -2.34
CA GLN A 91 11.08 7.77 -1.35
C GLN A 91 11.35 8.73 -0.18
N SER A 92 10.53 9.77 -0.02
CA SER A 92 10.78 10.84 0.93
C SER A 92 10.13 10.55 2.28
N LEU A 93 10.76 11.01 3.36
CA LEU A 93 10.33 10.73 4.73
C LEU A 93 10.10 12.01 5.53
N LEU A 94 8.88 12.18 6.04
CA LEU A 94 8.56 13.20 7.03
C LEU A 94 8.48 12.54 8.42
N HIS A 95 9.36 12.92 9.35
CA HIS A 95 9.30 12.51 10.75
C HIS A 95 8.83 13.67 11.64
N LEU A 96 7.58 13.60 12.13
CA LEU A 96 7.04 14.56 13.08
C LEU A 96 7.07 13.99 14.50
N LYS A 97 7.77 14.66 15.42
CA LYS A 97 7.86 14.28 16.83
C LYS A 97 7.06 15.26 17.68
N GLN A 98 6.05 14.77 18.40
CA GLN A 98 5.33 15.61 19.35
C GLN A 98 6.03 15.68 20.71
N SER A 99 6.14 16.88 21.25
CA SER A 99 6.65 17.12 22.60
C SER A 99 5.51 17.19 23.63
N PHE A 100 5.80 16.86 24.88
CA PHE A 100 4.85 16.89 26.00
C PHE A 100 4.32 18.30 26.35
N LEU A 101 4.93 19.36 25.81
CA LEU A 101 4.80 20.72 26.32
C LEU A 101 3.85 21.61 25.51
N ASP A 102 3.42 21.21 24.31
CA ASP A 102 2.70 22.13 23.42
C ASP A 102 1.42 21.54 22.78
N VAL A 103 0.28 21.82 23.43
CA VAL A 103 -1.04 21.21 23.16
C VAL A 103 -1.80 21.93 22.02
N LYS A 104 -1.23 22.98 21.43
CA LYS A 104 -1.96 23.87 20.49
C LYS A 104 -1.57 23.73 19.01
N LEU A 105 -0.57 22.93 18.68
CA LEU A 105 0.18 23.10 17.42
C LEU A 105 -0.41 22.46 16.15
N LEU A 106 -1.06 21.29 16.19
CA LEU A 106 -1.31 20.53 14.95
C LEU A 106 -2.75 20.59 14.43
N ASN A 107 -3.52 21.62 14.80
CA ASN A 107 -4.97 21.66 14.54
C ASN A 107 -5.35 21.90 13.06
N SER A 108 -4.38 22.11 12.17
CA SER A 108 -4.62 22.54 10.78
C SER A 108 -3.50 22.15 9.80
N GLU A 109 -2.60 21.25 10.20
CA GLU A 109 -1.56 20.76 9.31
C GLU A 109 -2.14 19.73 8.33
N THR A 110 -1.66 19.79 7.10
CA THR A 110 -2.01 18.83 6.05
C THR A 110 -0.76 18.06 5.65
N ILE A 111 -0.81 16.75 5.74
CA ILE A 111 0.16 15.83 5.12
C ILE A 111 -0.42 15.42 3.78
N ASP A 112 0.28 15.76 2.71
CA ASP A 112 -0.11 15.53 1.33
C ASP A 112 0.91 14.59 0.70
N PHE A 113 0.50 13.36 0.40
CA PHE A 113 1.34 12.44 -0.37
C PHE A 113 1.24 12.83 -1.84
N ALA A 114 2.12 13.75 -2.25
CA ALA A 114 1.95 14.53 -3.48
C ALA A 114 2.33 13.75 -4.76
N ASP A 115 3.00 12.60 -4.62
CA ASP A 115 3.45 11.79 -5.75
C ASP A 115 2.60 10.50 -5.89
N PRO A 116 1.72 10.42 -6.91
CA PRO A 116 0.85 9.26 -7.11
C PRO A 116 1.59 7.97 -7.51
N GLU A 117 2.80 8.10 -8.03
CA GLU A 117 3.62 6.96 -8.46
C GLU A 117 4.75 6.66 -7.46
N GLY A 118 4.92 7.50 -6.44
CA GLY A 118 5.98 7.42 -5.45
C GLY A 118 5.68 6.55 -4.23
N THR A 119 6.69 6.44 -3.37
CA THR A 119 6.63 5.76 -2.07
C THR A 119 7.02 6.70 -0.93
N GLY A 120 6.08 7.53 -0.47
CA GLY A 120 6.31 8.46 0.63
C GLY A 120 6.16 7.78 2.00
N THR A 121 6.85 8.28 3.02
CA THR A 121 6.67 7.82 4.40
C THR A 121 6.38 8.99 5.33
N PHE A 122 5.26 8.91 6.04
CA PHE A 122 4.94 9.76 7.18
C PHE A 122 5.18 9.00 8.48
N HIS A 123 6.20 9.39 9.24
CA HIS A 123 6.52 8.85 10.54
C HIS A 123 6.12 9.85 11.64
N TYR A 124 5.34 9.40 12.60
CA TYR A 124 4.84 10.21 13.70
C TYR A 124 5.23 9.61 15.05
N THR A 125 5.85 10.43 15.90
CA THR A 125 6.13 10.07 17.30
C THR A 125 5.15 10.81 18.21
N PRO A 126 4.17 10.13 18.84
CA PRO A 126 3.24 10.75 19.76
C PRO A 126 3.92 11.36 20.99
N GLY A 127 3.40 12.48 21.48
CA GLY A 127 3.71 12.97 22.83
C GLY A 127 2.98 12.09 23.86
N GLY A 128 3.49 11.99 25.10
CA GLY A 128 2.94 11.01 26.05
C GLY A 128 1.54 11.33 26.61
N VAL A 129 1.13 10.52 27.59
CA VAL A 129 -0.27 10.36 28.01
C VAL A 129 -0.93 11.67 28.47
N GLY A 130 -2.08 12.03 27.86
CA GLY A 130 -2.94 13.14 28.30
C GLY A 130 -3.06 14.31 27.33
N LEU A 131 -2.41 14.27 26.18
CA LEU A 131 -2.56 15.28 25.13
C LEU A 131 -3.93 15.15 24.46
N ARG A 132 -4.78 16.16 24.65
CA ARG A 132 -6.04 16.31 23.91
C ARG A 132 -5.82 17.30 22.78
N LEU A 133 -5.65 16.80 21.56
CA LEU A 133 -5.65 17.64 20.36
C LEU A 133 -7.05 18.24 20.16
N SER A 134 -7.13 19.54 19.90
CA SER A 134 -8.40 20.23 19.60
C SER A 134 -8.97 19.89 18.21
N GLY A 135 -8.14 19.32 17.32
CA GLY A 135 -8.53 18.71 16.04
C GLY A 135 -7.41 17.79 15.50
N PRO A 136 -7.73 16.74 14.72
CA PRO A 136 -6.74 15.86 14.11
C PRO A 136 -6.09 16.50 12.88
N MET A 137 -4.79 16.25 12.68
CA MET A 137 -4.06 16.58 11.44
C MET A 137 -4.69 15.87 10.24
N LYS A 138 -4.72 16.52 9.08
CA LYS A 138 -5.31 15.96 7.86
C LYS A 138 -4.25 15.23 7.05
N ILE A 139 -4.55 14.03 6.58
CA ILE A 139 -3.76 13.31 5.58
C ILE A 139 -4.60 13.19 4.31
N ILE A 140 -4.00 13.51 3.15
CA ILE A 140 -4.66 13.49 1.84
C ILE A 140 -3.77 12.84 0.78
N ASN A 141 -4.40 12.45 -0.34
CA ASN A 141 -3.73 11.89 -1.51
C ASN A 141 -2.85 10.68 -1.16
N LEU A 142 -3.26 9.87 -0.19
CA LEU A 142 -2.55 8.65 0.13
C LEU A 142 -2.62 7.67 -1.05
N HIS A 143 -1.47 7.16 -1.48
CA HIS A 143 -1.35 6.21 -2.59
C HIS A 143 -0.84 4.84 -2.10
N VAL A 144 -1.01 3.82 -2.94
CA VAL A 144 -0.51 2.46 -2.65
C VAL A 144 1.02 2.47 -2.72
N GLY A 145 1.66 2.05 -1.62
CA GLY A 145 3.10 2.12 -1.40
C GLY A 145 3.51 3.19 -0.39
N ASP A 146 2.63 4.16 -0.13
CA ASP A 146 2.84 5.13 0.95
C ASP A 146 2.70 4.47 2.32
N LYS A 147 3.46 5.00 3.28
CA LYS A 147 3.53 4.46 4.64
C LYS A 147 3.15 5.50 5.66
N ILE A 148 2.27 5.12 6.59
CA ILE A 148 2.05 5.86 7.83
C ILE A 148 2.59 4.99 8.97
N GLN A 149 3.55 5.53 9.73
CA GLN A 149 4.16 4.87 10.87
C GLN A 149 3.93 5.69 12.14
N VAL A 150 3.48 5.06 13.21
CA VAL A 150 3.26 5.71 14.50
C VAL A 150 4.03 4.97 15.61
N ASP A 151 4.91 5.68 16.31
CA ASP A 151 5.70 5.09 17.38
C ASP A 151 4.81 4.60 18.53
N GLY A 152 5.03 3.36 18.95
CA GLY A 152 4.30 2.73 20.05
C GLY A 152 2.89 2.24 19.67
N ALA A 153 2.48 2.38 18.40
CA ALA A 153 1.25 1.79 17.92
C ALA A 153 1.35 0.27 17.87
N THR A 154 0.29 -0.39 18.32
CA THR A 154 0.11 -1.85 18.26
C THR A 154 -1.01 -2.24 17.29
N SER A 155 -1.91 -1.31 16.97
CA SER A 155 -2.97 -1.48 15.98
C SER A 155 -3.44 -0.11 15.49
N ALA A 156 -4.14 -0.10 14.36
CA ALA A 156 -4.87 1.07 13.89
C ALA A 156 -6.23 0.64 13.33
N GLU A 157 -7.18 1.56 13.35
CA GLU A 157 -8.51 1.38 12.78
C GLU A 157 -8.95 2.66 12.07
N VAL A 158 -9.87 2.52 11.12
CA VAL A 158 -10.53 3.66 10.49
C VAL A 158 -11.95 3.73 11.03
N ASP A 159 -12.29 4.86 11.66
CA ASP A 159 -13.61 5.19 12.20
C ASP A 159 -14.15 6.43 11.48
N GLY A 160 -14.91 6.20 10.41
CA GLY A 160 -15.37 7.25 9.50
C GLY A 160 -14.20 7.96 8.81
N GLU A 161 -14.12 9.28 8.94
CA GLU A 161 -13.01 10.10 8.40
C GLU A 161 -11.76 10.09 9.31
N ARG A 162 -11.68 9.19 10.30
CA ARG A 162 -10.58 9.19 11.29
C ARG A 162 -9.77 7.92 11.20
N LEU A 163 -8.47 8.07 11.02
CA LEU A 163 -7.48 7.03 11.24
C LEU A 163 -7.02 7.09 12.70
N LEU A 164 -7.31 6.06 13.47
CA LEU A 164 -7.00 5.95 14.90
C LEU A 164 -5.88 4.95 15.11
N PHE A 165 -4.85 5.33 15.85
CA PHE A 165 -3.76 4.42 16.26
C PHE A 165 -3.86 4.12 17.75
N HIS A 166 -3.76 2.85 18.12
CA HIS A 166 -3.84 2.38 19.49
C HIS A 166 -2.49 1.88 19.95
N GLY A 167 -2.08 2.28 21.15
CA GLY A 167 -0.90 1.76 21.82
C GLY A 167 -1.23 0.58 22.74
N LYS A 168 -0.20 0.13 23.46
CA LYS A 168 -0.32 -0.94 24.45
C LYS A 168 -1.45 -0.66 25.45
N GLY A 169 -2.39 -1.61 25.57
CA GLY A 169 -3.56 -1.49 26.45
C GLY A 169 -4.78 -0.83 25.79
N GLY A 170 -4.74 -0.56 24.48
CA GLY A 170 -5.89 -0.11 23.68
C GLY A 170 -6.13 1.40 23.69
N ALA A 171 -5.27 2.17 24.37
CA ALA A 171 -5.37 3.63 24.40
C ALA A 171 -5.06 4.24 23.02
N ILE A 172 -5.86 5.19 22.57
CA ILE A 172 -5.59 5.95 21.34
C ILE A 172 -4.37 6.85 21.58
N ILE A 173 -3.32 6.65 20.78
CA ILE A 173 -2.06 7.39 20.85
C ILE A 173 -1.87 8.37 19.68
N ALA A 174 -2.58 8.19 18.57
CA ALA A 174 -2.64 9.15 17.48
C ALA A 174 -4.00 9.11 16.78
N SER A 175 -4.41 10.25 16.21
CA SER A 175 -5.63 10.34 15.41
C SER A 175 -5.41 11.35 14.28
N PHE A 176 -5.65 10.90 13.05
CA PHE A 176 -5.56 11.72 11.85
C PHE A 176 -6.91 11.77 11.16
N LYS A 177 -7.24 12.91 10.55
CA LYS A 177 -8.35 12.98 9.60
C LYS A 177 -7.83 12.49 8.27
N VAL A 178 -8.45 11.46 7.73
CA VAL A 178 -8.12 10.89 6.41
C VAL A 178 -9.27 11.14 5.45
N GLU A 179 -9.02 10.92 4.17
CA GLU A 179 -10.08 10.89 3.17
C GLU A 179 -11.01 9.69 3.44
N GLU A 180 -12.30 9.91 3.25
CA GLU A 180 -13.32 8.88 3.41
C GLU A 180 -13.04 7.78 2.38
N GLY A 181 -12.75 6.55 2.84
CA GLY A 181 -12.52 5.40 1.95
C GLY A 181 -11.22 4.65 2.21
N LEU A 182 -10.44 5.12 3.18
CA LEU A 182 -9.19 4.46 3.52
C LEU A 182 -9.45 3.10 4.18
N GLU A 183 -9.06 2.01 3.52
CA GLU A 183 -8.82 0.72 4.18
C GLU A 183 -7.32 0.55 4.43
N LEU A 184 -6.98 0.18 5.66
CA LEU A 184 -5.61 -0.09 6.06
C LEU A 184 -5.27 -1.55 5.75
N GLY A 185 -4.07 -1.79 5.22
CA GLY A 185 -3.43 -3.09 5.31
C GLY A 185 -3.17 -3.46 6.78
N GLN A 186 -2.76 -4.70 7.03
CA GLN A 186 -2.31 -5.08 8.37
C GLN A 186 -1.06 -4.28 8.78
N PRO A 187 -0.88 -3.98 10.08
CA PRO A 187 0.36 -3.41 10.56
C PRO A 187 1.52 -4.35 10.23
N ASN A 188 2.56 -3.78 9.63
CA ASN A 188 3.83 -4.44 9.47
C ASN A 188 4.44 -4.76 10.86
N GLU A 189 5.43 -5.66 10.89
CA GLU A 189 6.13 -6.05 12.13
C GLU A 189 6.75 -4.83 12.87
N ASP A 190 7.02 -3.75 12.14
CA ASP A 190 7.56 -2.48 12.64
C ASP A 190 6.47 -1.44 13.02
N GLY A 191 5.19 -1.81 12.94
CA GLY A 191 4.05 -0.94 13.25
C GLY A 191 3.68 0.05 12.14
N SER A 192 4.31 -0.01 10.96
CA SER A 192 3.91 0.78 9.79
C SER A 192 2.68 0.19 9.09
N PHE A 193 1.86 1.04 8.46
CA PHE A 193 0.72 0.64 7.65
C PHE A 193 0.96 1.03 6.20
N THR A 194 0.77 0.07 5.29
CA THR A 194 0.79 0.28 3.84
C THR A 194 -0.63 0.12 3.31
N ILE A 195 -1.01 0.97 2.36
CA ILE A 195 -2.24 0.80 1.60
C ILE A 195 -1.94 -0.15 0.45
N GLU A 196 -2.61 -1.30 0.42
CA GLU A 196 -2.51 -2.29 -0.66
C GLU A 196 -3.89 -2.47 -1.28
N VAL A 197 -3.94 -2.73 -2.59
CA VAL A 197 -5.20 -3.04 -3.27
C VAL A 197 -5.12 -4.41 -3.96
N PRO A 198 -6.19 -5.24 -3.88
CA PRO A 198 -6.30 -6.52 -4.58
C PRO A 198 -6.19 -6.41 -6.11
N CYS A 199 -5.18 -7.01 -6.74
CA CYS A 199 -4.97 -6.96 -8.19
C CYS A 199 -4.68 -8.32 -8.84
N PHE A 200 -5.03 -8.46 -10.12
CA PHE A 200 -4.61 -9.55 -11.01
C PHE A 200 -3.40 -9.12 -11.83
N LEU A 201 -2.40 -9.99 -11.99
CA LEU A 201 -1.31 -9.70 -12.92
C LEU A 201 -1.78 -9.74 -14.39
N GLU A 202 -1.17 -8.93 -15.25
CA GLU A 202 -1.34 -9.01 -16.71
C GLU A 202 -1.25 -10.46 -17.22
N GLY A 203 -2.14 -10.81 -18.17
CA GLY A 203 -2.20 -12.15 -18.75
C GLY A 203 -3.02 -13.17 -17.96
N THR A 204 -3.51 -12.83 -16.76
CA THR A 204 -4.47 -13.64 -15.99
C THR A 204 -5.74 -13.85 -16.83
N LEU A 205 -6.22 -15.09 -16.95
CA LEU A 205 -7.45 -15.37 -17.71
C LEU A 205 -8.67 -15.34 -16.80
N ILE A 206 -9.66 -14.54 -17.19
CA ILE A 206 -10.92 -14.38 -16.46
C ILE A 206 -12.01 -15.16 -17.21
N SER A 207 -12.75 -15.98 -16.47
CA SER A 207 -13.84 -16.77 -17.03
C SER A 207 -14.98 -15.85 -17.48
N THR A 208 -15.39 -15.97 -18.74
CA THR A 208 -16.54 -15.26 -19.31
C THR A 208 -17.48 -16.24 -20.01
N PRO A 209 -18.74 -15.84 -20.29
CA PRO A 209 -19.65 -16.66 -21.10
C PRO A 209 -19.13 -16.98 -22.51
N ARG A 210 -18.12 -16.25 -23.01
CA ARG A 210 -17.51 -16.44 -24.34
C ARG A 210 -16.22 -17.26 -24.29
N GLY A 211 -15.88 -17.84 -23.14
CA GLY A 211 -14.58 -18.45 -22.87
C GLY A 211 -13.71 -17.54 -21.99
N GLU A 212 -12.48 -17.95 -21.73
CA GLU A 212 -11.60 -17.20 -20.86
C GLU A 212 -10.90 -16.07 -21.62
N ILE A 213 -10.91 -14.87 -21.04
CA ILE A 213 -10.37 -13.64 -21.64
C ILE A 213 -9.29 -13.09 -20.73
N ARG A 214 -8.17 -12.64 -21.31
CA ARG A 214 -7.11 -11.99 -20.52
C ARG A 214 -7.63 -10.73 -19.86
N VAL A 215 -7.23 -10.50 -18.61
CA VAL A 215 -7.72 -9.38 -17.79
C VAL A 215 -7.52 -8.02 -18.46
N GLU A 216 -6.39 -7.81 -19.16
CA GLU A 216 -6.09 -6.57 -19.88
C GLU A 216 -7.00 -6.28 -21.09
N TYR A 217 -7.79 -7.27 -21.53
CA TYR A 217 -8.76 -7.11 -22.61
C TYR A 217 -10.20 -6.93 -22.14
N LEU A 218 -10.46 -7.09 -20.84
CA LEU A 218 -11.78 -6.83 -20.28
C LEU A 218 -12.08 -5.33 -20.28
N LYS A 219 -13.34 -4.99 -20.51
CA LYS A 219 -13.85 -3.62 -20.51
C LYS A 219 -15.16 -3.55 -19.73
N LYS A 220 -15.50 -2.34 -19.30
CA LYS A 220 -16.82 -2.04 -18.74
C LYS A 220 -17.93 -2.57 -19.68
N GLY A 221 -18.86 -3.31 -19.12
CA GLY A 221 -19.98 -3.96 -19.81
C GLY A 221 -19.71 -5.40 -20.24
N ASP A 222 -18.45 -5.88 -20.23
CA ASP A 222 -18.18 -7.30 -20.44
C ASP A 222 -18.78 -8.14 -19.29
N LEU A 223 -19.18 -9.37 -19.60
CA LEU A 223 -19.73 -10.31 -18.63
C LEU A 223 -18.64 -11.26 -18.14
N VAL A 224 -18.55 -11.49 -16.83
CA VAL A 224 -17.64 -12.46 -16.20
C VAL A 224 -18.42 -13.44 -15.34
N HIS A 225 -17.97 -14.69 -15.25
CA HIS A 225 -18.58 -15.67 -14.36
C HIS A 225 -18.20 -15.43 -12.91
N THR A 226 -19.17 -15.64 -12.04
CA THR A 226 -19.02 -15.63 -10.58
C THR A 226 -19.11 -17.04 -10.00
N LEU A 227 -18.89 -17.20 -8.68
CA LEU A 227 -18.84 -18.48 -7.95
C LEU A 227 -19.94 -19.50 -8.33
N ASN A 228 -21.16 -19.04 -8.64
CA ASN A 228 -22.30 -19.90 -8.98
C ASN A 228 -22.52 -20.08 -10.50
N GLY A 229 -21.57 -19.66 -11.33
CA GLY A 229 -21.71 -19.64 -12.79
C GLY A 229 -22.58 -18.49 -13.32
N GLU A 230 -23.11 -17.64 -12.45
CA GLU A 230 -23.84 -16.43 -12.86
C GLU A 230 -22.88 -15.47 -13.56
N ALA A 231 -23.31 -14.95 -14.71
CA ALA A 231 -22.57 -13.93 -15.44
C ALA A 231 -22.97 -12.53 -14.93
N ARG A 232 -22.00 -11.74 -14.48
CA ARG A 232 -22.20 -10.35 -14.02
C ARG A 232 -21.40 -9.37 -14.86
N ALA A 233 -21.95 -8.18 -15.06
CA ALA A 233 -21.33 -7.14 -15.86
C ALA A 233 -20.22 -6.44 -15.08
N VAL A 234 -19.08 -6.26 -15.75
CA VAL A 234 -17.97 -5.44 -15.28
C VAL A 234 -18.39 -3.98 -15.31
N THR A 235 -18.32 -3.31 -14.16
CA THR A 235 -18.68 -1.89 -14.01
C THR A 235 -17.47 -0.99 -14.22
N TRP A 236 -16.27 -1.50 -13.92
CA TRP A 236 -15.01 -0.79 -14.05
C TRP A 236 -13.82 -1.76 -14.16
N VAL A 237 -12.78 -1.32 -14.89
CA VAL A 237 -11.48 -2.00 -14.96
C VAL A 237 -10.40 -0.96 -14.73
N GLY A 238 -9.61 -1.15 -13.69
CA GLY A 238 -8.43 -0.32 -13.38
C GLY A 238 -7.14 -1.06 -13.69
N ASN A 239 -6.06 -0.33 -13.90
CA ASN A 239 -4.73 -0.94 -14.00
C ASN A 239 -3.65 -0.02 -13.43
N ARG A 240 -2.52 -0.61 -13.01
CA ARG A 240 -1.35 0.11 -12.52
C ARG A 240 -0.08 -0.67 -12.83
N THR A 241 0.99 0.03 -13.22
CA THR A 241 2.31 -0.58 -13.41
C THR A 241 3.15 -0.44 -12.15
N ILE A 242 3.77 -1.53 -11.70
CA ILE A 242 4.66 -1.57 -10.54
C ILE A 242 6.11 -1.68 -11.02
N PHE A 243 6.99 -0.85 -10.45
CA PHE A 243 8.43 -0.91 -10.65
C PHE A 243 9.09 -1.59 -9.42
N PRO A 244 9.58 -2.83 -9.53
CA PRO A 244 9.95 -3.65 -8.37
C PRO A 244 11.22 -3.18 -7.64
N GLN A 245 12.03 -2.29 -8.22
CA GLN A 245 13.31 -1.86 -7.65
C GLN A 245 13.16 -1.13 -6.30
N THR A 246 11.99 -0.54 -6.04
CA THR A 246 11.71 0.26 -4.84
C THR A 246 10.61 -0.35 -3.97
N ALA A 247 10.04 -1.47 -4.39
CA ALA A 247 8.85 -2.05 -3.77
C ALA A 247 9.19 -3.05 -2.66
N ASN A 248 8.43 -3.06 -1.56
CA ASN A 248 8.53 -4.12 -0.56
C ASN A 248 7.94 -5.42 -1.15
N PRO A 249 8.71 -6.54 -1.20
CA PRO A 249 8.23 -7.81 -1.72
C PRO A 249 6.91 -8.30 -1.14
N ARG A 250 6.73 -8.20 0.18
CA ARG A 250 5.53 -8.70 0.85
C ARG A 250 4.30 -7.82 0.65
N GLU A 251 4.51 -6.57 0.23
CA GLU A 251 3.44 -5.57 0.10
C GLU A 251 3.03 -5.34 -1.37
N CYS A 252 3.93 -5.61 -2.32
CA CYS A 252 3.70 -5.19 -3.70
C CYS A 252 4.02 -6.24 -4.76
N LEU A 253 4.92 -7.19 -4.48
CA LEU A 253 5.31 -8.16 -5.51
C LEU A 253 4.28 -9.28 -5.63
N PRO A 254 4.15 -9.93 -6.80
CA PRO A 254 3.10 -10.93 -6.99
C PRO A 254 3.29 -12.18 -6.14
N VAL A 255 2.19 -12.74 -5.66
CA VAL A 255 2.13 -14.10 -5.14
C VAL A 255 1.86 -15.05 -6.31
N HIS A 256 2.81 -15.95 -6.56
CA HIS A 256 2.71 -17.01 -7.55
C HIS A 256 2.05 -18.25 -6.96
N ILE A 257 0.97 -18.68 -7.59
CA ILE A 257 0.20 -19.88 -7.24
C ILE A 257 0.32 -20.87 -8.39
N ARG A 258 1.00 -22.00 -8.13
CA ARG A 258 1.22 -23.05 -9.13
C ARG A 258 -0.09 -23.76 -9.50
N PRO A 259 -0.17 -24.35 -10.71
CA PRO A 259 -1.29 -25.19 -11.10
C PRO A 259 -1.58 -26.28 -10.07
N GLY A 260 -2.84 -26.46 -9.70
CA GLY A 260 -3.29 -27.49 -8.76
C GLY A 260 -2.97 -27.23 -7.28
N ALA A 261 -2.39 -26.07 -6.95
CA ALA A 261 -1.98 -25.73 -5.58
C ALA A 261 -3.16 -25.64 -4.60
N LEU A 262 -4.30 -25.10 -5.05
CA LEU A 262 -5.48 -24.82 -4.21
C LEU A 262 -6.42 -26.02 -4.14
N ALA A 263 -6.72 -26.62 -5.29
CA ALA A 263 -7.53 -27.82 -5.46
C ALA A 263 -7.12 -28.54 -6.74
N GLU A 264 -7.73 -29.69 -7.05
CA GLU A 264 -7.44 -30.41 -8.29
C GLU A 264 -7.70 -29.49 -9.49
N ASN A 265 -6.69 -29.31 -10.35
CA ASN A 265 -6.74 -28.39 -11.49
C ASN A 265 -7.11 -26.93 -11.11
N MET A 266 -6.77 -26.48 -9.90
CA MET A 266 -7.03 -25.12 -9.41
C MET A 266 -5.78 -24.48 -8.75
N PRO A 267 -5.27 -23.37 -9.29
CA PRO A 267 -5.57 -22.87 -10.65
C PRO A 267 -5.17 -23.93 -11.70
N HIS A 268 -5.70 -23.85 -12.92
CA HIS A 268 -5.33 -24.80 -13.98
C HIS A 268 -4.04 -24.40 -14.71
N ARG A 269 -3.53 -23.21 -14.43
CA ARG A 269 -2.23 -22.68 -14.88
C ARG A 269 -1.59 -21.85 -13.78
N ASP A 270 -0.39 -21.33 -14.01
CA ASP A 270 0.22 -20.38 -13.07
C ASP A 270 -0.64 -19.12 -12.95
N LEU A 271 -1.04 -18.80 -11.72
CA LEU A 271 -1.81 -17.61 -11.38
C LEU A 271 -0.93 -16.67 -10.54
N TYR A 272 -0.98 -15.38 -10.83
CA TYR A 272 -0.22 -14.34 -10.14
C TYR A 272 -1.17 -13.25 -9.65
N LEU A 273 -1.16 -13.00 -8.34
CA LEU A 273 -2.02 -12.03 -7.69
C LEU A 273 -1.19 -11.04 -6.86
N SER A 274 -1.71 -9.85 -6.57
CA SER A 274 -1.11 -9.00 -5.53
C SER A 274 -1.20 -9.67 -4.15
N PRO A 275 -0.32 -9.32 -3.19
CA PRO A 275 -0.27 -9.96 -1.87
C PRO A 275 -1.61 -9.96 -1.13
N ASP A 276 -2.33 -8.83 -1.18
CA ASP A 276 -3.62 -8.68 -0.51
C ASP A 276 -4.85 -9.14 -1.30
N HIS A 277 -4.67 -9.66 -2.53
CA HIS A 277 -5.79 -10.20 -3.29
C HIS A 277 -6.35 -11.47 -2.65
N CYS A 278 -7.65 -11.49 -2.35
CA CYS A 278 -8.26 -12.63 -1.68
C CYS A 278 -8.67 -13.76 -2.63
N LEU A 279 -8.32 -14.97 -2.22
CA LEU A 279 -8.87 -16.22 -2.75
C LEU A 279 -10.06 -16.66 -1.92
N PHE A 280 -11.09 -17.18 -2.57
CA PHE A 280 -12.24 -17.76 -1.91
C PHE A 280 -11.98 -19.22 -1.54
N LEU A 281 -11.72 -19.46 -0.25
CA LEU A 281 -11.38 -20.78 0.29
C LEU A 281 -12.18 -21.04 1.56
N ALA A 282 -12.73 -22.25 1.68
CA ALA A 282 -13.50 -22.67 2.87
C ALA A 282 -14.64 -21.72 3.28
N GLY A 283 -15.26 -21.02 2.31
CA GLY A 283 -16.36 -20.08 2.58
C GLY A 283 -15.90 -18.67 3.00
N CYS A 284 -14.61 -18.38 2.92
CA CYS A 284 -14.01 -17.11 3.35
C CYS A 284 -13.12 -16.51 2.25
N LEU A 285 -12.87 -15.21 2.34
CA LEU A 285 -11.88 -14.50 1.52
C LEU A 285 -10.54 -14.48 2.27
N ILE A 286 -9.50 -15.08 1.70
CA ILE A 286 -8.17 -15.15 2.32
C ILE A 286 -7.14 -14.50 1.40
N PRO A 287 -6.43 -13.46 1.84
CA PRO A 287 -5.37 -12.84 1.05
C PRO A 287 -4.26 -13.81 0.65
N ALA A 288 -3.80 -13.70 -0.59
CA ALA A 288 -2.81 -14.61 -1.18
C ALA A 288 -1.51 -14.69 -0.36
N LYS A 289 -1.06 -13.58 0.24
CA LYS A 289 0.16 -13.53 1.07
C LYS A 289 0.10 -14.43 2.29
N PHE A 290 -1.09 -14.67 2.83
CA PHE A 290 -1.26 -15.59 3.94
C PHE A 290 -1.21 -17.07 3.53
N LEU A 291 -1.27 -17.39 2.24
CA LEU A 291 -1.25 -18.76 1.74
C LEU A 291 0.15 -19.21 1.28
N ILE A 292 1.16 -18.33 1.33
CA ILE A 292 2.53 -18.64 0.93
C ILE A 292 3.07 -19.77 1.81
N ASN A 293 3.43 -20.88 1.16
CA ASN A 293 4.00 -22.08 1.81
C ASN A 293 5.43 -22.38 1.35
N GLY A 294 6.02 -21.48 0.55
CA GLY A 294 7.39 -21.58 0.06
C GLY A 294 7.60 -22.61 -1.05
N THR A 295 6.54 -23.27 -1.53
CA THR A 295 6.67 -24.28 -2.60
C THR A 295 5.59 -24.24 -3.67
N THR A 296 4.34 -24.58 -3.39
CA THR A 296 3.28 -24.49 -4.41
C THR A 296 2.70 -23.09 -4.50
N ILE A 297 2.85 -22.30 -3.43
CA ILE A 297 2.49 -20.89 -3.38
C ILE A 297 3.72 -20.13 -2.85
N THR A 298 4.25 -19.22 -3.68
CA THR A 298 5.53 -18.54 -3.45
C THR A 298 5.43 -17.05 -3.77
N GLN A 299 6.24 -16.24 -3.10
CA GLN A 299 6.47 -14.86 -3.53
C GLN A 299 7.25 -14.86 -4.85
N ASP A 300 6.75 -14.16 -5.86
CA ASP A 300 7.47 -13.88 -7.09
C ASP A 300 8.39 -12.67 -6.89
N LEU A 301 9.70 -12.87 -7.10
CA LEU A 301 10.74 -11.86 -6.89
C LEU A 301 11.26 -11.28 -8.21
N ARG A 302 10.38 -11.20 -9.23
CA ARG A 302 10.66 -10.54 -10.51
C ARG A 302 11.24 -9.13 -10.34
N LEU A 303 12.11 -8.76 -11.26
CA LEU A 303 12.81 -7.46 -11.26
C LEU A 303 12.39 -6.55 -12.43
N GLU A 304 11.64 -7.10 -13.37
CA GLU A 304 11.04 -6.38 -14.48
C GLU A 304 9.74 -5.71 -14.03
N PRO A 305 9.44 -4.48 -14.50
CA PRO A 305 8.15 -3.85 -14.27
C PRO A 305 6.99 -4.73 -14.75
N PHE A 306 5.87 -4.67 -14.05
CA PHE A 306 4.70 -5.48 -14.35
C PHE A 306 3.40 -4.72 -14.11
N THR A 307 2.36 -5.07 -14.85
CA THR A 307 1.06 -4.40 -14.74
C THR A 307 0.06 -5.25 -13.96
N TYR A 308 -0.61 -4.60 -13.03
CA TYR A 308 -1.74 -5.12 -12.27
C TYR A 308 -3.06 -4.57 -12.81
N TYR A 309 -4.11 -5.38 -12.72
CA TYR A 309 -5.45 -5.07 -13.18
C TYR A 309 -6.51 -5.36 -12.11
N HIS A 310 -7.57 -4.57 -12.11
CA HIS A 310 -8.70 -4.66 -11.20
C HIS A 310 -9.98 -4.86 -11.99
N ILE A 311 -10.88 -5.70 -11.48
CA ILE A 311 -12.18 -5.94 -12.12
C ILE A 311 -13.25 -5.67 -11.09
N GLU A 312 -14.05 -4.63 -11.32
CA GLU A 312 -15.18 -4.31 -10.47
C GLU A 312 -16.50 -4.76 -11.11
N LEU A 313 -17.41 -5.21 -10.26
CA LEU A 313 -18.79 -5.55 -10.61
C LEU A 313 -19.77 -4.61 -9.88
N GLU A 314 -21.06 -4.69 -10.21
CA GLU A 314 -22.10 -3.90 -9.53
C GLU A 314 -22.19 -4.19 -8.02
N GLN A 315 -21.86 -5.42 -7.62
CA GLN A 315 -21.71 -5.82 -6.23
C GLN A 315 -20.45 -6.65 -6.12
N HIS A 316 -19.73 -6.50 -5.01
CA HIS A 316 -18.60 -7.37 -4.69
C HIS A 316 -19.00 -8.83 -4.85
N ALA A 317 -18.19 -9.62 -5.54
CA ALA A 317 -18.47 -11.02 -5.76
C ALA A 317 -17.18 -11.81 -5.97
N VAL A 318 -17.29 -13.13 -5.89
CA VAL A 318 -16.19 -14.04 -6.24
C VAL A 318 -16.25 -14.31 -7.74
N LEU A 319 -15.15 -14.04 -8.43
CA LEU A 319 -14.87 -14.30 -9.84
C LEU A 319 -14.13 -15.64 -10.03
N VAL A 320 -13.96 -16.03 -11.29
CA VAL A 320 -13.12 -17.18 -11.67
C VAL A 320 -11.94 -16.71 -12.52
N ALA A 321 -10.73 -16.81 -11.98
CA ALA A 321 -9.46 -16.38 -12.59
C ALA A 321 -8.48 -17.54 -12.68
N ASP A 322 -8.03 -17.90 -13.88
CA ASP A 322 -7.21 -19.08 -14.20
C ASP A 322 -7.76 -20.37 -13.52
N GLY A 323 -9.10 -20.46 -13.43
CA GLY A 323 -9.83 -21.55 -12.79
C GLY A 323 -9.92 -21.49 -11.26
N ALA A 324 -9.25 -20.54 -10.60
CA ALA A 324 -9.36 -20.29 -9.17
C ALA A 324 -10.46 -19.28 -8.83
N TYR A 325 -11.05 -19.44 -7.65
CA TYR A 325 -12.04 -18.50 -7.14
C TYR A 325 -11.37 -17.34 -6.41
N THR A 326 -11.52 -16.13 -6.93
CA THR A 326 -10.89 -14.91 -6.41
C THR A 326 -11.94 -13.83 -6.19
N GLU A 327 -11.66 -12.84 -5.36
CA GLU A 327 -12.57 -11.69 -5.24
C GLU A 327 -12.57 -10.80 -6.49
N SER A 328 -13.67 -10.08 -6.71
CA SER A 328 -13.69 -8.89 -7.57
C SER A 328 -13.13 -7.71 -6.77
N TYR A 329 -12.76 -6.63 -7.44
CA TYR A 329 -12.43 -5.39 -6.75
C TYR A 329 -13.62 -4.88 -5.93
N LEU A 330 -13.33 -4.45 -4.71
CA LEU A 330 -14.25 -3.77 -3.82
C LEU A 330 -13.92 -2.27 -3.85
N ASP A 331 -14.82 -1.48 -4.43
CA ASP A 331 -14.64 -0.02 -4.45
C ASP A 331 -14.86 0.55 -3.06
N LEU A 332 -13.75 0.94 -2.45
CA LEU A 332 -13.69 1.57 -1.15
C LEU A 332 -13.36 3.06 -1.28
N GLY A 333 -13.57 3.68 -2.46
CA GLY A 333 -13.19 5.07 -2.70
C GLY A 333 -11.74 5.22 -3.17
N ASN A 334 -11.05 4.11 -3.41
CA ASN A 334 -9.64 4.06 -3.75
C ASN A 334 -9.38 3.89 -5.26
N ARG A 335 -10.42 4.02 -6.11
CA ARG A 335 -10.31 3.90 -7.59
C ARG A 335 -9.35 4.91 -8.23
N ALA A 336 -9.21 6.10 -7.64
CA ALA A 336 -8.37 7.16 -8.17
C ALA A 336 -6.89 6.75 -8.27
N MET A 337 -6.46 5.80 -7.44
CA MET A 337 -5.10 5.26 -7.40
C MET A 337 -4.73 4.40 -8.62
N PHE A 338 -5.67 4.18 -9.55
CA PHE A 338 -5.49 3.34 -10.75
C PHE A 338 -5.64 4.11 -12.06
N LEU A 339 -5.61 5.45 -11.99
CA LEU A 339 -5.69 6.32 -13.15
C LEU A 339 -4.31 6.85 -13.49
N GLU A 340 -4.02 7.00 -14.78
CA GLU A 340 -2.82 7.71 -15.21
C GLU A 340 -2.85 9.17 -14.69
N PRO A 341 -1.68 9.73 -14.31
CA PRO A 341 -1.58 11.11 -13.87
C PRO A 341 -2.26 12.10 -14.84
N GLY A 342 -3.18 12.93 -14.31
CA GLY A 342 -3.91 13.94 -15.09
C GLY A 342 -5.25 13.49 -15.68
N MET A 343 -5.70 12.26 -15.42
CA MET A 343 -7.03 11.77 -15.81
C MET A 343 -8.10 12.24 -14.82
N PHE A 344 -9.16 12.91 -15.31
CA PHE A 344 -10.31 13.29 -14.47
C PHE A 344 -11.26 12.12 -14.21
N MET A 345 -11.52 11.80 -12.94
CA MET A 345 -12.52 10.82 -12.53
C MET A 345 -13.86 11.50 -12.22
N PHE A 346 -14.90 11.18 -13.00
CA PHE A 346 -16.28 11.55 -12.68
C PHE A 346 -17.00 10.33 -12.09
N CYS A 347 -16.67 9.96 -10.86
CA CYS A 347 -17.38 8.92 -10.12
C CYS A 347 -18.27 9.54 -9.04
N LYS A 348 -19.38 8.86 -8.72
CA LYS A 348 -20.17 9.20 -7.53
C LYS A 348 -19.31 8.89 -6.29
N PRO A 349 -19.28 9.74 -5.25
CA PRO A 349 -18.63 9.42 -3.99
C PRO A 349 -19.13 8.06 -3.47
N VAL A 350 -18.20 7.21 -3.01
CA VAL A 350 -18.52 5.90 -2.44
C VAL A 350 -19.12 6.11 -1.06
N ASP A 351 -20.28 5.52 -0.82
CA ASP A 351 -20.93 5.51 0.51
C ASP A 351 -20.47 4.26 1.27
N LEU A 352 -19.40 4.41 2.05
CA LEU A 352 -18.72 3.30 2.75
C LEU A 352 -19.61 2.62 3.79
N GLY A 353 -20.64 3.31 4.29
CA GLY A 353 -21.63 2.72 5.20
C GLY A 353 -22.46 1.59 4.56
N THR A 354 -22.30 1.37 3.25
CA THR A 354 -22.99 0.34 2.47
C THR A 354 -22.05 -0.67 1.80
N VAL A 355 -20.74 -0.58 2.03
CA VAL A 355 -19.76 -1.51 1.43
C VAL A 355 -19.80 -2.84 2.17
N VAL A 356 -20.15 -3.90 1.45
CA VAL A 356 -20.36 -5.24 2.01
C VAL A 356 -19.47 -6.23 1.26
N HIS A 357 -18.57 -6.91 1.99
CA HIS A 357 -17.88 -8.05 1.41
C HIS A 357 -18.87 -9.16 1.06
N CYS A 358 -18.71 -9.80 -0.10
CA CYS A 358 -19.56 -10.93 -0.50
C CYS A 358 -19.41 -12.15 0.42
N PHE A 359 -18.24 -12.29 1.04
CA PHE A 359 -17.90 -13.32 2.01
C PHE A 359 -16.98 -12.73 3.09
N PRO A 360 -16.95 -13.29 4.31
CA PRO A 360 -16.14 -12.74 5.39
C PRO A 360 -14.64 -12.87 5.07
N PRO A 361 -13.86 -11.78 5.20
CA PRO A 361 -12.41 -11.86 5.09
C PRO A 361 -11.80 -12.53 6.32
N VAL A 362 -10.74 -13.32 6.11
CA VAL A 362 -10.03 -14.06 7.17
C VAL A 362 -8.53 -13.81 7.05
N TYR A 363 -7.97 -13.21 8.09
CA TYR A 363 -6.56 -12.84 8.16
C TYR A 363 -5.76 -13.67 9.18
N ALA A 364 -6.44 -14.32 10.12
CA ALA A 364 -5.83 -15.13 11.18
C ALA A 364 -6.83 -16.13 11.78
N GLY A 365 -6.31 -17.08 12.56
CA GLY A 365 -7.12 -17.98 13.37
C GLY A 365 -7.38 -19.35 12.73
N PRO A 366 -8.25 -20.16 13.36
CA PRO A 366 -8.31 -21.60 13.10
C PRO A 366 -8.77 -21.97 11.68
N VAL A 367 -9.55 -21.10 11.03
CA VAL A 367 -9.97 -21.29 9.64
C VAL A 367 -8.77 -21.16 8.71
N LEU A 368 -7.95 -20.12 8.87
CA LEU A 368 -6.73 -19.92 8.08
C LEU A 368 -5.73 -21.06 8.33
N ASP A 369 -5.55 -21.47 9.58
CA ASP A 369 -4.63 -22.55 9.94
C ASP A 369 -5.07 -23.89 9.29
N ALA A 370 -6.38 -24.17 9.28
CA ALA A 370 -6.92 -25.35 8.61
C ALA A 370 -6.67 -25.31 7.09
N VAL A 371 -6.88 -24.17 6.45
CA VAL A 371 -6.61 -23.98 5.01
C VAL A 371 -5.12 -24.19 4.71
N ARG A 372 -4.23 -23.57 5.50
CA ARG A 372 -2.77 -23.74 5.35
C ARG A 372 -2.34 -25.20 5.45
N ASN A 373 -2.84 -25.92 6.46
CA ASN A 373 -2.54 -27.34 6.65
C ASN A 373 -2.95 -28.18 5.43
N VAL A 374 -4.11 -27.90 4.83
CA VAL A 374 -4.57 -28.59 3.61
C VAL A 374 -3.63 -28.29 2.44
N LEU A 375 -3.25 -27.02 2.24
CA LEU A 375 -2.34 -26.62 1.16
C LEU A 375 -0.95 -27.23 1.32
N GLU A 376 -0.44 -27.34 2.54
CA GLU A 376 0.83 -28.01 2.85
C GLU A 376 0.78 -29.51 2.54
N GLN A 377 -0.29 -30.20 2.93
CA GLN A 377 -0.49 -31.62 2.60
C GLN A 377 -0.54 -31.84 1.09
N ARG A 378 -1.26 -30.97 0.36
CA ARG A 378 -1.30 -31.01 -1.10
C ARG A 378 0.09 -30.79 -1.71
N ALA A 379 0.84 -29.81 -1.20
CA ALA A 379 2.20 -29.54 -1.67
C ALA A 379 3.13 -30.75 -1.45
N ALA A 380 2.99 -31.46 -0.33
CA ALA A 380 3.75 -32.69 -0.06
C ALA A 380 3.42 -33.81 -1.07
N ILE A 381 2.13 -34.07 -1.33
CA ILE A 381 1.68 -35.08 -2.30
C ILE A 381 2.20 -34.77 -3.71
N ALA A 382 2.18 -33.50 -4.12
CA ALA A 382 2.69 -33.08 -5.42
C ALA A 382 4.21 -33.31 -5.55
N ARG A 383 4.98 -33.08 -4.48
CA ARG A 383 6.43 -33.36 -4.46
C ARG A 383 6.72 -34.86 -4.57
N ASP A 384 6.01 -35.70 -3.81
CA ASP A 384 6.21 -37.15 -3.81
C ASP A 384 5.85 -37.76 -5.18
N SER A 385 4.79 -37.27 -5.81
CA SER A 385 4.38 -37.67 -7.15
C SER A 385 5.43 -37.29 -8.21
N ALA A 386 6.03 -36.09 -8.09
CA ALA A 386 7.10 -35.65 -8.99
C ALA A 386 8.39 -36.47 -8.83
N GLN A 387 8.73 -36.89 -7.61
CA GLN A 387 9.89 -37.78 -7.35
C GLN A 387 9.67 -39.20 -7.89
N THR A 388 8.43 -39.69 -7.91
CA THR A 388 8.11 -41.04 -8.41
C THR A 388 8.13 -41.11 -9.95
N MET A 389 7.98 -39.98 -10.65
CA MET A 389 8.02 -39.88 -12.12
C MET A 389 9.43 -39.75 -12.73
N THR A 390 10.51 -39.74 -11.94
CA THR A 390 11.87 -39.75 -12.52
C THR A 390 12.14 -41.07 -13.24
N ILE A 391 12.41 -40.98 -14.55
CA ILE A 391 12.66 -42.10 -15.47
C ILE A 391 13.78 -43.00 -14.91
N PRO A 392 13.61 -44.34 -14.82
CA PRO A 392 14.69 -45.23 -14.40
C PRO A 392 15.87 -45.14 -15.38
N PRO A 393 17.13 -45.27 -14.91
CA PRO A 393 18.29 -45.15 -15.78
C PRO A 393 18.20 -46.16 -16.92
N VAL A 394 18.42 -45.68 -18.15
CA VAL A 394 18.43 -46.49 -19.37
C VAL A 394 19.44 -47.62 -19.18
N GLN A 395 18.98 -48.87 -19.11
CA GLN A 395 19.86 -50.02 -19.20
C GLN A 395 20.57 -49.97 -20.56
N SER A 396 21.90 -50.01 -20.52
CA SER A 396 22.78 -49.89 -21.68
C SER A 396 22.32 -50.74 -22.86
N CYS A 397 22.21 -50.11 -24.03
CA CYS A 397 21.91 -50.76 -25.30
C CYS A 397 22.94 -51.87 -25.58
N PRO A 398 22.54 -53.12 -25.92
CA PRO A 398 23.49 -54.17 -26.23
C PRO A 398 24.26 -53.86 -27.52
N ALA A 399 25.58 -54.08 -27.48
CA ALA A 399 26.57 -53.68 -28.48
C ALA A 399 26.48 -54.42 -29.85
N SER A 400 25.32 -54.95 -30.24
CA SER A 400 25.14 -55.67 -31.51
C SER A 400 24.62 -54.80 -32.65
N CYS A 401 24.34 -53.52 -32.43
CA CYS A 401 23.73 -52.62 -33.44
C CYS A 401 24.73 -51.72 -34.16
N ILE A 402 25.99 -52.14 -34.31
CA ILE A 402 26.94 -51.47 -35.19
C ILE A 402 27.65 -52.55 -36.03
N ASN A 403 27.29 -52.62 -37.31
CA ASN A 403 28.17 -53.18 -38.34
C ASN A 403 28.25 -52.17 -39.50
N PRO A 404 29.42 -52.09 -40.17
CA PRO A 404 29.92 -50.90 -40.85
C PRO A 404 29.23 -50.55 -42.17
#